data_AF-C6HJZ7-F1
#
_entry.id   AF-C6HJZ7-F1
#
_cell.length_a   1.000
_cell.length_b   1.000
_cell.length_c   1.000
_cell.angle_alpha   90.00
_cell.angle_beta   90.00
_cell.angle_gamma   90.00
#
_symmetry.space_group_name_H-M   'P 1'
#
loop_
_entity.id
_entity.type
_entity.pdbx_description
1 polymer ?
#
loop_
_entity_poly.entity_id
_entity_poly.type
_entity_poly.pdbx_seq_one_letter_code
_entity_poly.pdbx_strand_id
1 'polypeptide(L)'
;MALRTEPAGYHLEITNTTLAPDGFERLVLAVNGQFPGPTIRAEWGDTVRIHVKNNMQNNGTSIHWHGIRQKYTNQQDGTNGVTECM
;
A
#
# COMPACT_ATOMS: atom_id res chain seq x y z
N MET A 1 -8.50 -22.36 15.19
CA MET A 1 -8.20 -21.45 14.06
C MET A 1 -6.74 -21.69 13.72
N ALA A 2 -6.46 -22.36 12.60
CA ALA A 2 -5.09 -22.67 12.20
C ALA A 2 -4.48 -21.43 11.53
N LEU A 3 -3.31 -20.99 11.99
CA LEU A 3 -2.58 -19.89 11.37
C LEU A 3 -2.13 -20.33 9.98
N ARG A 4 -2.36 -19.51 8.95
CA ARG A 4 -1.78 -19.74 7.62
C ARG A 4 -0.26 -19.63 7.74
N THR A 5 0.48 -20.62 7.23
CA THR A 5 1.95 -20.67 7.33
C THR A 5 2.63 -19.75 6.32
N GLU A 6 1.96 -19.43 5.22
CA GLU A 6 2.46 -18.51 4.19
C GLU A 6 1.78 -17.14 4.29
N PRO A 7 2.53 -16.03 4.27
CA PRO A 7 1.95 -14.70 4.27
C PRO A 7 1.03 -14.48 3.06
N ALA A 8 -0.10 -13.80 3.26
CA ALA A 8 -0.88 -13.29 2.13
C ALA A 8 -0.03 -12.25 1.39
N GLY A 9 0.36 -12.57 0.15
CA GLY A 9 1.24 -11.77 -0.68
C GLY A 9 0.47 -10.81 -1.59
N TYR A 10 0.81 -9.52 -1.54
CA TYR A 10 0.24 -8.48 -2.40
C TYR A 10 1.35 -7.73 -3.14
N HIS A 11 1.04 -7.28 -4.36
CA HIS A 11 1.89 -6.37 -5.13
C HIS A 11 1.12 -5.10 -5.43
N LEU A 12 1.68 -3.97 -5.01
CA LEU A 12 1.11 -2.63 -5.19
C LEU A 12 2.07 -1.80 -6.04
N GLU A 13 1.65 -1.45 -7.24
CA GLU A 13 2.35 -0.53 -8.12
C GLU A 13 1.75 0.86 -7.99
N ILE A 14 2.57 1.83 -7.58
CA ILE A 14 2.16 3.22 -7.45
C ILE A 14 2.48 3.94 -8.75
N THR A 15 1.46 4.49 -9.40
CA THR A 15 1.56 5.06 -10.75
C THR A 15 0.87 6.40 -10.85
N ASN A 16 1.42 7.27 -11.70
CA ASN A 16 0.72 8.44 -12.21
C ASN A 16 -0.20 7.95 -13.35
N THR A 17 -1.51 8.20 -13.25
CA THR A 17 -2.47 7.84 -14.29
C THR A 17 -3.55 8.91 -14.45
N THR A 18 -4.34 8.85 -15.51
CA THR A 18 -5.49 9.73 -15.73
C THR A 18 -6.78 8.96 -15.44
N LEU A 19 -7.62 9.47 -14.53
CA LEU A 19 -8.92 8.88 -14.19
C LEU A 19 -9.98 9.98 -14.05
N ALA A 20 -11.26 9.60 -14.11
CA ALA A 20 -12.41 10.50 -14.00
C ALA A 20 -13.45 10.01 -12.96
N PRO A 21 -13.10 9.89 -11.66
CA PRO A 21 -14.01 9.35 -10.64
C PRO A 21 -15.28 10.19 -10.43
N ASP A 22 -15.23 11.47 -10.76
CA ASP A 22 -16.35 12.42 -10.72
C ASP A 22 -16.90 12.77 -12.11
N GLY A 23 -16.47 12.06 -13.15
CA GLY A 23 -16.83 12.33 -14.56
C GLY A 23 -15.92 13.32 -15.28
N PHE A 24 -14.90 13.88 -14.63
CA PHE A 24 -13.91 14.75 -15.25
C PHE A 24 -12.49 14.18 -15.12
N GLU A 25 -11.77 14.09 -16.24
CA GLU A 25 -10.41 13.55 -16.25
C GLU A 25 -9.42 14.44 -15.51
N ARG A 26 -8.63 13.82 -14.63
CA ARG A 26 -7.54 14.46 -13.90
C ARG A 26 -6.40 13.45 -13.70
N LEU A 27 -5.20 13.98 -13.46
CA LEU A 27 -4.08 13.17 -12.99
C LEU A 27 -4.37 12.65 -11.58
N VAL A 28 -4.18 11.35 -11.38
CA VAL A 28 -4.39 10.63 -10.12
C VAL A 28 -3.16 9.79 -9.83
N LEU A 29 -2.74 9.79 -8.56
CA LEU A 29 -1.79 8.80 -8.05
C LEU A 29 -2.59 7.56 -7.64
N ALA A 30 -2.42 6.47 -8.39
CA ALA A 30 -3.24 5.28 -8.24
C ALA A 30 -2.41 4.06 -7.84
N VAL A 31 -3.04 3.15 -7.10
CA VAL A 31 -2.48 1.85 -6.75
C VAL A 31 -3.01 0.82 -7.74
N ASN A 32 -2.12 0.16 -8.48
CA ASN A 32 -2.47 -0.78 -9.55
C ASN A 32 -3.45 -0.19 -10.58
N GLY A 33 -3.27 1.10 -10.91
CA GLY A 33 -4.11 1.83 -11.87
C GLY A 33 -5.56 2.05 -11.43
N GLN A 34 -5.92 1.75 -10.18
CA GLN A 34 -7.28 1.80 -9.66
C GLN A 34 -7.48 2.89 -8.62
N PHE A 35 -8.69 3.44 -8.59
CA PHE A 35 -9.16 4.33 -7.54
C PHE A 35 -10.61 3.94 -7.16
N PRO A 36 -10.88 3.55 -5.90
CA PRO A 36 -9.94 3.27 -4.82
C PRO A 36 -8.94 2.15 -5.17
N GLY A 37 -7.83 2.07 -4.42
CA GLY A 37 -6.87 0.98 -4.56
C GLY A 37 -7.47 -0.39 -4.17
N PRO A 38 -6.78 -1.50 -4.49
CA PRO A 38 -7.26 -2.84 -4.18
C PRO A 38 -7.40 -3.06 -2.67
N THR A 39 -8.45 -3.79 -2.27
CA THR A 39 -8.64 -4.18 -0.87
C THR A 39 -7.63 -5.25 -0.46
N ILE A 40 -6.86 -4.99 0.59
CA ILE A 40 -6.07 -6.02 1.28
C ILE A 40 -6.98 -6.74 2.26
N ARG A 41 -7.18 -8.05 2.06
CA ARG A 41 -7.99 -8.90 2.93
C ARG A 41 -7.13 -9.95 3.60
N ALA A 42 -7.24 -10.04 4.92
CA ALA A 42 -6.54 -11.03 5.74
C ALA A 42 -7.43 -11.44 6.91
N GLU A 43 -7.12 -12.57 7.54
CA GLU A 43 -7.76 -13.00 8.77
C GLU A 43 -7.00 -12.49 10.00
N TRP A 44 -7.66 -12.46 11.14
CA TRP A 44 -7.00 -12.06 12.38
C TRP A 44 -5.87 -13.05 12.73
N GLY A 45 -4.66 -12.53 12.91
CA GLY A 45 -3.46 -13.30 13.18
C GLY A 45 -2.61 -13.60 11.95
N ASP A 46 -3.09 -13.32 10.74
CA ASP A 46 -2.30 -13.47 9.53
C ASP A 46 -1.12 -12.48 9.49
N THR A 47 -0.01 -12.94 8.92
CA THR A 47 1.06 -12.05 8.46
C THR A 47 0.77 -11.67 7.01
N VAL A 48 0.81 -10.38 6.70
CA VAL A 48 0.60 -9.87 5.35
C VAL A 48 1.94 -9.37 4.81
N ARG A 49 2.30 -9.81 3.59
CA ARG A 49 3.50 -9.34 2.89
C ARG A 49 3.06 -8.52 1.68
N ILE A 50 3.52 -7.27 1.60
CA ILE A 50 3.13 -6.34 0.55
C ILE A 50 4.38 -5.80 -0.12
N HIS A 51 4.53 -6.07 -1.41
CA HIS A 51 5.57 -5.49 -2.24
C HIS A 51 5.05 -4.20 -2.87
N VAL A 52 5.59 -3.07 -2.42
CA VAL A 52 5.27 -1.76 -2.98
C VAL A 52 6.34 -1.38 -3.99
N LYS A 53 5.94 -1.07 -5.22
CA LYS A 53 6.83 -0.59 -6.29
C LYS A 53 6.41 0.81 -6.70
N ASN A 54 7.33 1.75 -6.55
CA ASN A 54 7.13 3.11 -7.04
C ASN A 54 7.48 3.18 -8.54
N ASN A 55 6.47 3.38 -9.39
CA ASN A 55 6.62 3.60 -10.83
C ASN A 55 6.40 5.08 -11.21
N MET A 56 6.27 5.99 -10.23
CA MET A 56 6.15 7.43 -10.48
C MET A 56 7.50 8.01 -10.88
N GLN A 57 7.48 9.05 -11.73
CA GLN A 57 8.71 9.67 -12.23
C GLN A 57 9.28 10.73 -11.29
N ASN A 58 8.40 11.49 -10.62
CA ASN A 58 8.76 12.75 -9.96
C ASN A 58 8.57 12.73 -8.43
N ASN A 59 8.16 11.60 -7.86
CA ASN A 59 7.79 11.49 -6.45
C ASN A 59 8.41 10.25 -5.82
N GLY A 60 8.97 10.39 -4.61
CA GLY A 60 9.11 9.28 -3.67
C GLY A 60 7.74 8.83 -3.16
N THR A 61 7.65 7.66 -2.53
CA THR A 61 6.39 7.14 -1.98
C THR A 61 6.62 6.38 -0.69
N SER A 62 5.62 6.41 0.19
CA SER A 62 5.54 5.61 1.41
C SER A 62 4.07 5.24 1.64
N ILE A 63 3.79 4.07 2.21
CA ILE A 63 2.43 3.55 2.41
C ILE A 63 2.21 3.24 3.88
N HIS A 64 1.36 4.05 4.52
CA HIS A 64 0.98 3.84 5.92
C HIS A 64 -0.21 2.89 6.06
N TRP A 65 -0.10 1.93 6.97
CA TRP A 65 -1.13 0.94 7.27
C TRP A 65 -2.03 1.42 8.41
N HIS A 66 -2.90 2.38 8.10
CA HIS A 66 -3.73 3.04 9.11
C HIS A 66 -4.46 2.06 10.04
N GLY A 67 -4.18 2.18 11.35
CA GLY A 67 -4.79 1.35 12.39
C GLY A 67 -4.07 0.03 12.68
N ILE A 68 -3.07 -0.37 11.90
CA ILE A 68 -2.23 -1.52 12.23
C ILE A 68 -1.24 -1.13 13.32
N ARG A 69 -1.22 -1.90 14.41
CA ARG A 69 -0.43 -1.58 15.61
C ARG A 69 1.09 -1.58 15.38
N GLN A 70 1.59 -2.28 14.36
CA GLN A 70 3.02 -2.48 14.09
C GLN A 70 3.83 -2.92 15.32
N LYS A 71 3.28 -3.85 16.11
CA LYS A 71 3.88 -4.32 17.36
C LYS A 71 5.22 -5.02 17.06
N TYR A 72 6.32 -4.41 17.50
CA TYR A 72 7.71 -4.84 17.22
C TYR A 72 8.11 -4.79 15.74
N THR A 73 7.31 -4.14 14.89
CA THR A 73 7.55 -3.97 13.44
C THR A 73 7.46 -2.50 13.03
N ASN A 74 7.85 -1.56 13.90
CA ASN A 74 7.72 -0.11 13.66
C ASN A 74 8.37 0.37 12.35
N GLN A 75 9.42 -0.31 11.87
CA GLN A 75 10.05 0.00 10.59
C GLN A 75 9.15 -0.29 9.37
N GLN A 76 8.03 -1.00 9.56
CA GLN A 76 7.04 -1.31 8.53
C GLN A 76 5.82 -0.37 8.58
N ASP A 77 5.87 0.71 9.38
CA ASP A 77 4.75 1.63 9.57
C ASP A 77 4.47 2.51 8.33
N GLY A 78 5.48 2.80 7.52
CA GLY A 78 5.32 3.60 6.31
C GLY A 78 5.04 5.09 6.58
N THR A 79 5.70 5.66 7.60
CA THR A 79 5.67 7.10 7.87
C THR A 79 6.99 7.73 7.45
N ASN A 80 6.97 8.47 6.34
CA ASN A 80 8.17 9.07 5.76
C ASN A 80 8.88 10.02 6.73
N GLY A 81 10.21 9.92 6.80
CA GLY A 81 11.03 10.76 7.69
C GLY A 81 10.96 10.37 9.18
N VAL A 82 10.15 9.36 9.53
CA VAL A 82 10.08 8.81 10.89
C VAL A 82 10.53 7.35 10.90
N THR A 83 9.89 6.50 10.10
CA THR A 83 10.15 5.05 10.11
C THR A 83 10.94 4.57 8.90
N GLU A 84 10.96 5.36 7.82
CA GLU A 84 11.73 5.07 6.59
C GLU A 84 12.09 6.34 5.80
N CYS A 85 13.06 6.20 4.89
CA CYS A 85 13.38 7.20 3.88
C CYS A 85 12.32 7.20 2.76
N MET A 86 12.27 8.29 1.99
CA MET A 86 11.57 8.30 0.69
C MET A 86 12.46 7.81 -0.44
#